data_AF-X0U887-F1
#
_entry.id   AF-X0U887-F1
#
_cell.length_a   1.000
_cell.length_b   1.000
_cell.length_c   1.000
_cell.angle_alpha   90.00
_cell.angle_beta   90.00
_cell.angle_gamma   90.00
#
_symmetry.space_group_name_H-M   'P 1'
#
loop_
_entity.id
_entity.type
_entity.pdbx_description
1 polymer ?
#
loop_
_entity_poly.entity_id
_entity_poly.type
_entity_poly.pdbx_seq_one_letter_code
_entity_poly.pdbx_strand_id
1 'polypeptide(L)'
;WLGSDVNYLAPFPELFRMAERFDIVAPMGSRRVTGPTVQGLPDCFPEYEIGVTLFRRNAIVRDLLVEWERLHWAHPDVYGNNDMRSFREAVWNTPDLKIERVPPEYSLRWPFGVFMSGEVKILHGREEIDRTFYPEACSTDDVRRIVNEHLGPRIWSPRSKRWSEGVVPNKETT
;
A
#
# COMPACT_ATOMS: atom_id res chain seq x y z
N TRP A 1 -4.39 8.93 8.02
CA TRP A 1 -4.74 7.73 8.77
C TRP A 1 -3.62 6.71 8.62
N LEU A 2 -3.25 6.06 9.72
CA LEU A 2 -2.19 5.07 9.79
C LEU A 2 -2.74 3.86 10.53
N GLY A 3 -2.62 2.68 9.92
CA GLY A 3 -2.96 1.41 10.56
C GLY A 3 -2.08 1.14 11.78
N SER A 4 -2.56 0.29 12.68
CA SER A 4 -1.81 -0.12 13.88
C SER A 4 -0.60 -1.01 13.55
N ASP A 5 -0.57 -1.59 12.36
CA ASP A 5 0.49 -2.45 11.83
C ASP A 5 1.49 -1.67 10.94
N VAL A 6 1.59 -0.36 11.14
CA VAL A 6 2.53 0.51 10.43
C VAL A 6 3.74 0.81 11.31
N ASN A 7 4.93 0.63 10.75
CA ASN A 7 6.21 0.82 11.40
C ASN A 7 7.03 1.90 10.67
N TYR A 8 7.54 2.87 11.42
CA TYR A 8 8.33 3.99 10.87
C TYR A 8 9.81 3.65 10.91
N LEU A 9 10.47 3.74 9.76
CA LEU A 9 11.91 3.46 9.62
C LEU A 9 12.73 4.75 9.48
N ALA A 10 12.15 5.80 8.89
CA ALA A 10 12.80 7.09 8.69
C ALA A 10 11.77 8.23 8.67
N PRO A 11 12.17 9.50 8.87
CA PRO A 11 11.28 10.66 8.73
C PRO A 11 10.78 10.88 7.30
N PHE A 12 9.51 11.25 7.13
CA PHE A 12 8.86 11.51 5.83
C PHE A 12 8.08 12.85 5.77
N PRO A 13 8.68 14.00 6.15
CA PRO A 13 7.98 15.29 6.12
C PRO A 13 7.46 15.67 4.72
N GLU A 14 8.13 15.21 3.67
CA GLU A 14 7.74 15.41 2.27
C GLU A 14 6.38 14.80 1.93
N LEU A 15 5.94 13.74 2.63
CA LEU A 15 4.63 13.15 2.41
C LEU A 15 3.52 14.16 2.70
N PHE A 16 3.68 14.99 3.73
CA PHE A 16 2.68 16.02 4.09
C PHE A 16 2.57 17.13 3.04
N ARG A 17 3.65 17.43 2.31
CA ARG A 17 3.59 18.41 1.20
C ARG A 17 2.71 17.94 0.05
N MET A 18 2.52 16.63 -0.12
CA MET A 18 1.60 16.12 -1.14
C MET A 18 0.15 16.59 -0.89
N ALA A 19 -0.25 16.75 0.38
CA ALA A 19 -1.58 17.26 0.73
C ALA A 19 -1.78 18.75 0.37
N GLU A 20 -0.73 19.49 0.00
CA GLU A 20 -0.85 20.84 -0.55
C GLU A 20 -1.40 20.83 -1.98
N ARG A 21 -1.26 19.70 -2.70
CA ARG A 21 -1.71 19.55 -4.10
C ARG A 21 -2.84 18.55 -4.29
N PHE A 22 -2.80 17.44 -3.59
CA PHE A 22 -3.77 16.34 -3.71
C PHE A 22 -4.74 16.29 -2.52
N ASP A 23 -5.96 15.84 -2.80
CA ASP A 23 -6.99 15.61 -1.80
C ASP A 23 -6.73 14.33 -1.01
N ILE A 24 -6.29 13.29 -1.71
CA ILE A 24 -5.90 11.99 -1.15
C ILE A 24 -4.52 11.61 -1.68
N VAL A 25 -3.72 11.01 -0.82
CA VAL A 25 -2.45 10.41 -1.17
C VAL A 25 -2.39 9.04 -0.52
N ALA A 26 -2.32 7.99 -1.35
CA ALA A 26 -2.38 6.61 -0.88
C ALA A 26 -1.48 5.70 -1.74
N PRO A 27 -0.81 4.69 -1.17
CA PRO A 27 -0.05 3.70 -1.92
C PRO A 27 -0.95 2.87 -2.83
N MET A 28 -0.37 2.33 -3.89
CA MET A 28 -1.06 1.35 -4.73
C MET A 28 -1.16 0.00 -4.02
N GLY A 29 -2.36 -0.59 -4.02
CA GLY A 29 -2.68 -1.91 -3.46
C GLY A 29 -1.75 -3.00 -3.98
N SER A 30 -1.16 -3.81 -3.10
CA SER A 30 -0.13 -4.80 -3.45
C SER A 30 -0.61 -5.84 -4.46
N ARG A 31 -1.89 -6.21 -4.41
CA ARG A 31 -2.53 -7.15 -5.33
C ARG A 31 -3.20 -6.49 -6.54
N ARG A 32 -3.17 -5.16 -6.63
CA ARG A 32 -3.79 -4.29 -7.67
C ARG A 32 -5.30 -4.41 -7.78
N VAL A 33 -5.85 -5.60 -7.85
CA VAL A 33 -7.28 -5.93 -7.85
C VAL A 33 -7.47 -7.23 -7.07
N THR A 34 -8.24 -7.19 -6.00
CA THR A 34 -8.51 -8.32 -5.10
C THR A 34 -9.88 -8.95 -5.31
N GLY A 35 -10.75 -8.30 -6.08
CA GLY A 35 -12.09 -8.81 -6.40
C GLY A 35 -12.92 -7.79 -7.19
N PRO A 36 -14.19 -8.13 -7.45
CA PRO A 36 -15.09 -7.24 -8.17
C PRO A 36 -15.53 -6.04 -7.32
N THR A 37 -16.05 -5.05 -8.03
CA THR A 37 -16.75 -3.84 -7.58
C THR A 37 -18.22 -3.90 -8.02
N VAL A 38 -19.09 -3.05 -7.47
CA VAL A 38 -20.51 -3.03 -7.82
C VAL A 38 -20.68 -2.62 -9.28
N GLN A 39 -20.01 -1.54 -9.68
CA GLN A 39 -19.80 -1.23 -11.09
C GLN A 39 -18.49 -1.83 -11.60
N GLY A 40 -18.43 -2.13 -12.89
CA GLY A 40 -17.16 -2.49 -13.53
C GLY A 40 -16.22 -1.30 -13.62
N LEU A 41 -15.00 -1.43 -13.09
CA LEU A 41 -13.95 -0.41 -13.18
C LEU A 41 -12.85 -0.84 -14.15
N PRO A 42 -12.16 0.10 -14.82
CA PRO A 42 -11.04 -0.24 -15.69
C PRO A 42 -9.92 -0.99 -14.95
N ASP A 43 -9.35 -2.00 -15.59
CA ASP A 43 -8.26 -2.82 -15.03
C ASP A 43 -7.00 -2.00 -14.70
N CYS A 44 -6.76 -0.92 -15.45
CA CYS A 44 -5.64 0.00 -15.23
C CYS A 44 -5.84 0.96 -14.06
N PHE A 45 -7.01 0.96 -13.42
CA PHE A 45 -7.31 1.77 -12.24
C PHE A 45 -7.24 0.87 -10.99
N PRO A 46 -6.10 0.77 -10.28
CA PRO A 46 -5.91 -0.23 -9.24
C PRO A 46 -6.62 0.14 -7.93
N GLU A 47 -6.71 -0.83 -7.03
CA GLU A 47 -6.96 -0.61 -5.61
C GLU A 47 -5.82 0.19 -4.96
N TYR A 48 -6.17 0.90 -3.88
CA TYR A 48 -5.24 1.63 -3.05
C TYR A 48 -5.08 0.90 -1.72
N GLU A 49 -3.86 0.83 -1.18
CA GLU A 49 -3.68 0.44 0.22
C GLU A 49 -4.23 1.58 1.08
N ILE A 50 -5.18 1.28 1.95
CA ILE A 50 -5.74 2.29 2.84
C ILE A 50 -4.96 2.45 4.14
N GLY A 51 -4.13 1.45 4.51
CA GLY A 51 -3.31 1.40 5.74
C GLY A 51 -2.42 2.61 6.00
N VAL A 52 -2.02 3.29 4.93
CA VAL A 52 -1.28 4.56 4.98
C VAL A 52 -1.97 5.51 4.03
N THR A 53 -2.82 6.40 4.55
CA THR A 53 -3.55 7.35 3.71
C THR A 53 -3.40 8.75 4.28
N LEU A 54 -2.88 9.68 3.48
CA LEU A 54 -2.93 11.10 3.78
C LEU A 54 -4.13 11.69 3.06
N PHE A 55 -4.87 12.56 3.75
CA PHE A 55 -6.01 13.25 3.16
C PHE A 55 -6.09 14.69 3.64
N ARG A 56 -6.55 15.56 2.74
CA ARG A 56 -6.86 16.95 3.06
C ARG A 56 -8.25 17.03 3.68
N ARG A 57 -8.41 17.88 4.69
CA ARG A 57 -9.74 18.16 5.24
C ARG A 57 -10.47 19.16 4.34
N ASN A 58 -11.32 18.66 3.44
CA ASN A 58 -12.18 19.50 2.60
C ASN A 58 -13.51 18.79 2.27
N ALA A 59 -14.39 19.48 1.52
CA ALA A 59 -15.70 18.96 1.15
C ALA A 59 -15.60 17.72 0.25
N ILE A 60 -14.70 17.72 -0.74
CA ILE A 60 -14.53 16.61 -1.69
C ILE A 60 -14.12 15.32 -0.96
N VAL A 61 -13.17 15.40 -0.03
CA VAL A 61 -12.76 14.25 0.79
C VAL A 61 -13.89 13.79 1.70
N ARG A 62 -14.67 14.71 2.27
CA ARG A 62 -15.85 14.32 3.07
C ARG A 62 -16.86 13.55 2.20
N ASP A 63 -17.11 14.03 0.99
CA ASP A 63 -18.07 13.40 0.08
C ASP A 63 -17.58 12.02 -0.36
N LEU A 64 -16.27 11.85 -0.61
CA LEU A 64 -15.62 10.56 -0.80
C LEU A 64 -15.84 9.60 0.39
N LEU A 65 -15.64 10.07 1.63
CA LEU A 65 -15.79 9.23 2.82
C LEU A 65 -17.24 8.75 3.00
N VAL A 66 -18.21 9.62 2.72
CA VAL A 66 -19.64 9.26 2.74
C VAL A 66 -19.96 8.21 1.66
N GLU A 67 -19.45 8.39 0.45
CA GLU A 67 -19.66 7.42 -0.63
C GLU A 67 -18.98 6.08 -0.36
N TRP A 68 -17.76 6.10 0.20
CA TRP A 68 -17.04 4.90 0.58
C TRP A 68 -17.80 4.10 1.65
N GLU A 69 -18.26 4.77 2.72
CA GLU A 69 -19.07 4.16 3.75
C GLU A 69 -20.36 3.58 3.16
N ARG A 70 -21.07 4.35 2.33
CA ARG A 70 -22.30 3.90 1.67
C ARG A 70 -22.06 2.64 0.84
N LEU A 71 -21.05 2.63 -0.03
CA LEU A 71 -20.73 1.47 -0.87
C LEU A 71 -20.40 0.25 -0.02
N HIS A 72 -19.49 0.40 0.95
CA HIS A 72 -19.03 -0.71 1.79
C HIS A 72 -20.19 -1.42 2.49
N TRP A 73 -21.11 -0.65 3.09
CA TRP A 73 -22.21 -1.21 3.86
C TRP A 73 -23.43 -1.60 3.03
N ALA A 74 -23.67 -0.97 1.88
CA ALA A 74 -24.81 -1.30 1.02
C ALA A 74 -24.60 -2.61 0.24
N HIS A 75 -23.35 -3.04 0.03
CA HIS A 75 -23.01 -4.20 -0.79
C HIS A 75 -22.04 -5.16 -0.08
N PRO A 76 -22.44 -5.73 1.09
CA PRO A 76 -21.57 -6.61 1.88
C PRO A 76 -21.24 -7.92 1.17
N ASP A 77 -22.11 -8.37 0.25
CA ASP A 77 -21.90 -9.52 -0.63
C ASP A 77 -20.81 -9.28 -1.67
N VAL A 78 -20.67 -8.02 -2.13
CA VAL A 78 -19.61 -7.62 -3.04
C VAL A 78 -18.32 -7.42 -2.28
N TYR A 79 -18.28 -6.53 -1.27
CA TYR A 79 -17.03 -6.07 -0.65
C TYR A 79 -16.55 -6.92 0.53
N GLY A 80 -17.45 -7.59 1.24
CA GLY A 80 -17.13 -8.33 2.46
C GLY A 80 -16.30 -7.49 3.43
N ASN A 81 -15.29 -8.11 4.05
CA ASN A 81 -14.39 -7.43 5.00
C ASN A 81 -13.23 -6.66 4.33
N ASN A 82 -13.28 -6.44 3.02
CA ASN A 82 -12.23 -5.73 2.29
C ASN A 82 -12.76 -4.38 1.78
N ASP A 83 -12.51 -3.36 2.58
CA ASP A 83 -12.89 -1.98 2.34
C ASP A 83 -12.07 -1.28 1.25
N MET A 84 -10.90 -1.82 0.85
CA MET A 84 -10.08 -1.27 -0.24
C MET A 84 -10.82 -1.32 -1.60
N ARG A 85 -11.69 -2.31 -1.81
CA ARG A 85 -12.48 -2.45 -3.04
C ARG A 85 -13.57 -1.39 -3.14
N SER A 86 -14.33 -1.20 -2.07
CA SER A 86 -15.31 -0.11 -1.97
C SER A 86 -14.64 1.26 -2.02
N PHE A 87 -13.42 1.40 -1.47
CA PHE A 87 -12.65 2.64 -1.54
C PHE A 87 -12.26 2.97 -2.98
N ARG A 88 -11.71 2.00 -3.73
CA ARG A 88 -11.38 2.16 -5.15
C ARG A 88 -12.59 2.67 -5.93
N GLU A 89 -13.75 2.07 -5.71
CA GLU A 89 -14.98 2.47 -6.39
C GLU A 89 -15.48 3.85 -5.96
N ALA A 90 -15.40 4.19 -4.67
CA ALA A 90 -15.74 5.52 -4.18
C ALA A 90 -14.84 6.61 -4.79
N VAL A 91 -13.54 6.34 -4.91
CA VAL A 91 -12.59 7.25 -5.60
C VAL A 91 -13.01 7.46 -7.05
N TRP A 92 -13.37 6.38 -7.76
CA TRP A 92 -13.85 6.48 -9.15
C TRP A 92 -15.15 7.30 -9.26
N ASN A 93 -16.04 7.16 -8.28
CA ASN A 93 -17.33 7.85 -8.25
C ASN A 93 -17.27 9.30 -7.83
N THR A 94 -16.19 9.74 -7.17
CA THR A 94 -16.10 11.09 -6.61
C THR A 94 -15.55 12.05 -7.67
N PRO A 95 -16.39 12.95 -8.23
CA PRO A 95 -15.94 13.90 -9.24
C PRO A 95 -14.90 14.86 -8.66
N ASP A 96 -13.99 15.33 -9.50
CA ASP A 96 -12.96 16.35 -9.19
C ASP A 96 -11.95 15.98 -8.08
N LEU A 97 -12.03 14.78 -7.52
CA LEU A 97 -11.10 14.27 -6.52
C LEU A 97 -9.68 14.14 -7.10
N LYS A 98 -8.72 14.83 -6.47
CA LYS A 98 -7.31 14.70 -6.82
C LYS A 98 -6.64 13.66 -5.93
N ILE A 99 -6.55 12.43 -6.43
CA ILE A 99 -5.81 11.35 -5.77
C ILE A 99 -4.44 11.14 -6.42
N GLU A 100 -3.40 10.95 -5.62
CA GLU A 100 -2.08 10.56 -6.09
C GLU A 100 -1.54 9.36 -5.33
N ARG A 101 -0.68 8.60 -6.02
CA ARG A 101 0.00 7.44 -5.47
C ARG A 101 1.35 7.84 -4.89
N VAL A 102 1.70 7.24 -3.77
CA VAL A 102 3.07 7.30 -3.25
C VAL A 102 3.87 6.08 -3.67
N PRO A 103 5.19 6.24 -3.85
CA PRO A 103 6.09 5.12 -4.07
C PRO A 103 6.03 4.08 -2.92
N PRO A 104 6.37 2.80 -3.19
CA PRO A 104 6.39 1.74 -2.19
C PRO A 104 7.22 2.03 -0.94
N GLU A 105 8.20 2.93 -1.02
CA GLU A 105 9.02 3.39 0.10
C GLU A 105 8.21 4.02 1.22
N TYR A 106 7.01 4.54 0.92
CA TYR A 106 6.09 5.14 1.88
C TYR A 106 4.99 4.17 2.36
N SER A 107 5.00 2.92 1.91
CA SER A 107 4.14 1.85 2.44
C SER A 107 4.61 0.50 1.92
N LEU A 108 5.81 0.08 2.33
CA LEU A 108 6.34 -1.21 1.92
C LEU A 108 5.46 -2.28 2.57
N ARG A 109 4.59 -2.92 1.79
CA ARG A 109 3.66 -3.91 2.32
C ARG A 109 4.35 -5.25 2.54
N TRP A 110 4.47 -5.65 3.79
CA TRP A 110 4.96 -6.99 4.16
C TRP A 110 3.77 -7.94 4.36
N PRO A 111 3.80 -9.21 3.86
CA PRO A 111 4.87 -9.90 3.14
C PRO A 111 4.62 -9.95 1.63
N PHE A 112 4.42 -8.81 0.97
CA PHE A 112 4.22 -8.75 -0.49
C PHE A 112 5.47 -8.27 -1.20
N GLY A 113 5.72 -8.77 -2.41
CA GLY A 113 6.88 -8.35 -3.20
C GLY A 113 6.64 -7.02 -3.91
N VAL A 114 7.68 -6.22 -4.08
CA VAL A 114 7.60 -4.91 -4.74
C VAL A 114 8.95 -4.46 -5.30
N PHE A 115 8.94 -3.58 -6.29
CA PHE A 115 10.13 -2.85 -6.73
C PHE A 115 10.28 -1.56 -5.92
N MET A 116 11.51 -1.22 -5.54
CA MET A 116 11.84 0.02 -4.81
C MET A 116 13.20 0.58 -5.26
N SER A 117 13.37 1.89 -5.13
CA SER A 117 14.58 2.65 -5.45
C SER A 117 14.64 3.88 -4.55
N GLY A 118 15.36 3.77 -3.44
CA GLY A 118 15.43 4.77 -2.38
C GLY A 118 15.30 4.18 -0.98
N GLU A 119 15.28 5.05 0.01
CA GLU A 119 15.09 4.69 1.42
C GLU A 119 13.61 4.37 1.68
N VAL A 120 13.34 3.18 2.21
CA VAL A 120 12.02 2.82 2.73
C VAL A 120 11.83 3.50 4.07
N LYS A 121 10.75 4.28 4.16
CA LYS A 121 10.44 5.09 5.33
C LYS A 121 9.33 4.49 6.18
N ILE A 122 8.42 3.75 5.55
CA ILE A 122 7.26 3.16 6.20
C ILE A 122 7.16 1.69 5.80
N LEU A 123 7.21 0.80 6.78
CA LEU A 123 6.95 -0.63 6.66
C LEU A 123 5.54 -0.93 7.15
N HIS A 124 4.69 -1.50 6.29
CA HIS A 124 3.29 -1.75 6.60
C HIS A 124 3.02 -3.26 6.59
N GLY A 125 2.81 -3.85 7.76
CA GLY A 125 2.63 -5.29 7.91
C GLY A 125 2.53 -5.72 9.36
N ARG A 126 1.76 -6.78 9.60
CA ARG A 126 1.58 -7.37 10.92
C ARG A 126 2.82 -8.15 11.33
N GLU A 127 3.16 -8.12 12.62
CA GLU A 127 4.23 -8.94 13.18
C GLU A 127 3.90 -10.43 13.08
N GLU A 128 2.65 -10.79 13.38
CA GLU A 128 2.13 -12.13 13.18
C GLU A 128 1.68 -12.31 11.73
N ILE A 129 2.40 -13.18 11.02
CA ILE A 129 2.04 -13.63 9.68
C ILE A 129 1.41 -15.02 9.73
N ASP A 130 0.43 -15.27 8.87
CA ASP A 130 -0.05 -16.63 8.66
C ASP A 130 1.00 -17.42 7.87
N ARG A 131 1.81 -18.19 8.60
CA ARG A 131 2.87 -19.04 8.04
C ARG A 131 2.34 -20.19 7.20
N THR A 132 1.03 -20.46 7.20
CA THR A 132 0.41 -21.40 6.27
C THR A 132 0.50 -20.87 4.83
N PHE A 133 0.29 -19.57 4.65
CA PHE A 133 0.36 -18.93 3.33
C PHE A 133 1.76 -18.38 3.00
N TYR A 134 2.54 -18.02 4.02
CA TYR A 134 3.87 -17.44 3.87
C TYR A 134 4.90 -18.17 4.74
N PRO A 135 5.18 -19.46 4.48
CA PRO A 135 6.02 -20.28 5.35
C PRO A 135 7.44 -19.77 5.49
N GLU A 136 7.99 -19.17 4.42
CA GLU A 136 9.38 -18.71 4.35
C GLU A 136 9.55 -17.20 4.56
N ALA A 137 8.47 -16.49 4.88
CA ALA A 137 8.53 -15.06 5.10
C ALA A 137 9.33 -14.75 6.40
N CYS A 138 10.26 -13.80 6.29
CA CYS A 138 11.11 -13.35 7.40
C CYS A 138 10.32 -12.58 8.48
N SER A 139 10.96 -12.25 9.59
CA SER A 139 10.30 -11.40 10.59
C SER A 139 10.22 -9.95 10.09
N THR A 140 9.29 -9.16 10.61
CA THR A 140 9.29 -7.70 10.37
C THR A 140 10.60 -7.06 10.81
N ASP A 141 11.25 -7.57 11.86
CA ASP A 141 12.55 -7.06 12.35
C ASP A 141 13.69 -7.34 11.36
N ASP A 142 13.67 -8.51 10.72
CA ASP A 142 14.60 -8.79 9.62
C ASP A 142 14.41 -7.77 8.50
N VAL A 143 13.15 -7.47 8.11
CA VAL A 143 12.86 -6.44 7.10
C VAL A 143 13.43 -5.09 7.50
N ARG A 144 13.21 -4.65 8.74
CA ARG A 144 13.72 -3.36 9.24
C ARG A 144 15.24 -3.26 9.11
N ARG A 145 15.96 -4.34 9.43
CA ARG A 145 17.42 -4.37 9.43
C ARG A 145 18.01 -4.22 8.04
N ILE A 146 17.36 -4.81 7.03
CA ILE A 146 17.98 -5.07 5.72
C ILE A 146 17.46 -4.17 4.60
N VAL A 147 16.21 -3.68 4.72
CA VAL A 147 15.49 -3.08 3.58
C VAL A 147 16.20 -1.84 3.04
N ASN A 148 16.94 -1.15 3.91
CA ASN A 148 17.70 0.06 3.63
C ASN A 148 19.23 -0.17 3.62
N GLU A 149 19.72 -1.41 3.67
CA GLU A 149 21.17 -1.71 3.47
C GLU A 149 21.64 -1.27 2.06
N HIS A 150 20.73 -1.24 1.10
CA HIS A 150 20.95 -0.75 -0.25
C HIS A 150 19.81 0.18 -0.67
N LEU A 151 20.14 1.33 -1.26
CA LEU A 151 19.17 2.36 -1.68
C LEU A 151 18.95 2.42 -3.20
N GLY A 152 19.72 1.65 -3.98
CA GLY A 152 19.54 1.57 -5.43
C GLY A 152 18.25 0.83 -5.83
N PRO A 153 17.99 0.70 -7.15
CA PRO A 153 16.92 -0.12 -7.69
C PRO A 153 17.02 -1.58 -7.20
N ARG A 154 15.96 -2.09 -6.60
CA ARG A 154 15.91 -3.44 -6.02
C ARG A 154 14.51 -4.03 -5.98
N ILE A 155 14.41 -5.35 -5.91
CA ILE A 155 13.15 -6.08 -5.84
C ILE A 155 13.02 -6.73 -4.46
N TRP A 156 12.08 -6.25 -3.68
CA TRP A 156 11.66 -6.97 -2.50
C TRP A 156 10.93 -8.27 -2.89
N SER A 157 11.46 -9.42 -2.48
CA SER A 157 10.81 -10.71 -2.66
C SER A 157 10.71 -11.47 -1.32
N PRO A 158 9.53 -11.47 -0.68
CA PRO A 158 9.28 -12.11 0.61
C PRO A 158 9.22 -13.64 0.52
N ARG A 159 9.29 -14.23 -0.68
CA ARG A 159 9.10 -15.66 -0.97
C ARG A 159 10.39 -16.44 -1.24
N SER A 160 11.55 -15.82 -1.04
CA SER A 160 12.84 -16.49 -1.23
C SER A 160 13.55 -16.64 0.10
N LYS A 161 14.10 -17.83 0.38
CA LYS A 161 15.08 -18.05 1.47
C LYS A 161 16.29 -17.11 1.38
N ARG A 162 16.50 -16.54 0.20
CA ARG A 162 17.56 -15.59 -0.13
C ARG A 162 16.96 -14.20 -0.32
N TRP A 163 16.10 -13.77 0.60
CA TRP A 163 15.45 -12.46 0.55
C TRP A 163 16.47 -11.31 0.46
N SER A 164 17.70 -11.50 1.00
CA SER A 164 18.81 -10.55 0.89
C SER A 164 19.40 -10.47 -0.53
N GLU A 165 19.26 -11.53 -1.32
CA GLU A 165 19.65 -11.55 -2.73
C GLU A 165 18.61 -10.86 -3.61
N GLY A 166 17.33 -10.80 -3.22
CA GLY A 166 16.32 -10.00 -3.92
C GLY A 166 16.58 -8.49 -3.84
N VAL A 167 17.20 -8.04 -2.75
CA VAL A 167 17.63 -6.65 -2.54
C VAL A 167 18.77 -6.25 -3.48
N VAL A 168 19.45 -7.21 -4.12
CA VAL A 168 20.65 -6.97 -4.94
C VAL A 168 20.50 -7.62 -6.32
N PRO A 169 20.24 -6.85 -7.40
CA PRO A 169 20.53 -7.36 -8.73
C PRO A 169 22.05 -7.53 -8.83
N ASN A 170 22.52 -8.79 -8.79
CA ASN A 170 23.91 -9.24 -8.90
C ASN A 170 24.72 -9.30 -7.60
N LYS A 171 24.56 -10.39 -6.85
CA LYS A 171 25.72 -11.07 -6.25
C LYS A 171 25.93 -12.38 -6.99
N GLU A 172 26.83 -12.33 -7.97
CA GLU A 172 27.56 -13.47 -8.55
C GLU A 172 26.75 -14.50 -9.36
N THR A 173 26.60 -14.22 -10.66
CA THR A 173 26.78 -15.23 -11.70
C THR A 173 28.09 -14.91 -12.43
N THR A 174 29.20 -15.35 -11.83
CA THR A 174 30.52 -15.49 -12.45
C THR A 174 31.12 -16.80 -11.99
#